data_AF-A0A258NW16-F1
#
_entry.id   AF-A0A258NW16-F1
#
_cell.length_a   1.000
_cell.length_b   1.000
_cell.length_c   1.000
_cell.angle_alpha   90.00
_cell.angle_beta   90.00
_cell.angle_gamma   90.00
#
_symmetry.space_group_name_H-M   'P 1'
#
loop_
_entity.id
_entity.type
_entity.pdbx_description
1 polymer ?
#
loop_
_entity_poly.entity_id
_entity_poly.type
_entity_poly.pdbx_seq_one_letter_code
_entity_poly.pdbx_strand_id
1 'polypeptide(L)'
;MPGLGKDVKVDFSSVKKSAANTVTFLGKKLPKIPMRRFGVIFLGERHNDPLDQAVTSAVLLNPPVMKAGLTRVIFERGLDNVAAYIPSPAFADTRVEPMHVLSAKARSSYIADMILDAFTNHGRDLVYVVCGSAHAMEIFHSLDKRFGHAFTYIYKMSSTE
;
A
#
# COMPACT_ATOMS: atom_id res chain seq x y z
N MET A 1 12.63 4.79 19.23
CA MET A 1 13.59 3.79 18.72
C MET A 1 13.19 3.47 17.29
N PRO A 2 14.03 3.75 16.29
CA PRO A 2 13.83 3.31 14.91
C PRO A 2 14.16 1.80 14.75
N GLY A 3 13.58 1.12 13.77
CA GLY A 3 13.82 -0.31 13.54
C GLY A 3 12.76 -1.28 14.10
N LEU A 4 11.50 -0.85 14.19
CA LEU A 4 10.40 -1.66 14.74
C LEU A 4 9.46 -2.23 13.66
N GLY A 5 9.67 -1.83 12.40
CA GLY A 5 8.99 -2.37 11.24
C GLY A 5 9.43 -3.80 10.94
N LYS A 6 8.45 -4.66 10.63
CA LYS A 6 8.70 -5.99 10.08
C LYS A 6 8.20 -6.01 8.64
N ASP A 7 9.10 -6.19 7.68
CA ASP A 7 8.72 -6.37 6.28
C ASP A 7 8.37 -7.85 5.98
N VAL A 8 7.40 -8.04 5.10
CA VAL A 8 6.92 -9.33 4.63
C VAL A 8 6.75 -9.26 3.12
N LYS A 9 7.66 -9.90 2.39
CA LYS A 9 7.53 -10.08 0.95
C LYS A 9 6.44 -11.11 0.66
N VAL A 10 5.45 -10.73 -0.13
CA VAL A 10 4.52 -11.69 -0.71
C VAL A 10 5.09 -12.09 -2.08
N ASP A 11 5.46 -13.37 -2.23
CA ASP A 11 5.84 -13.92 -3.53
C ASP A 11 4.59 -14.33 -4.31
N PHE A 12 4.31 -13.62 -5.40
CA PHE A 12 3.20 -13.88 -6.33
C PHE A 12 3.72 -14.17 -7.75
N SER A 13 5.00 -14.51 -7.90
CA SER A 13 5.64 -14.79 -9.20
C SER A 13 4.91 -15.87 -10.01
N SER A 14 4.32 -16.85 -9.34
CA SER A 14 3.55 -17.94 -9.95
C SER A 14 2.15 -17.52 -10.45
N VAL A 15 1.64 -16.38 -10.02
CA VAL A 15 0.27 -15.90 -10.35
C VAL A 15 0.25 -14.56 -11.08
N LYS A 16 1.39 -13.85 -11.16
CA LYS A 16 1.50 -12.47 -11.66
C LYS A 16 1.06 -12.23 -13.10
N LYS A 17 0.85 -13.28 -13.91
CA LYS A 17 0.37 -13.17 -15.31
C LYS A 17 -1.15 -13.08 -15.45
N SER A 18 -1.90 -13.22 -14.35
CA SER A 18 -3.36 -13.16 -14.36
C SER A 18 -3.85 -12.32 -13.20
N ALA A 19 -4.66 -11.30 -13.50
CA ALA A 19 -5.26 -10.45 -12.48
C ALA A 19 -6.12 -11.28 -11.53
N ALA A 20 -7.00 -12.14 -12.07
CA ALA A 20 -7.88 -12.99 -11.29
C ALA A 20 -7.11 -13.95 -10.36
N ASN A 21 -6.02 -14.56 -10.85
CA ASN A 21 -5.20 -15.45 -10.03
C ASN A 21 -4.45 -14.70 -8.95
N THR A 22 -3.90 -13.52 -9.27
CA THR A 22 -3.20 -12.66 -8.31
C THR A 22 -4.14 -12.17 -7.22
N VAL A 23 -5.34 -11.71 -7.58
CA VAL A 23 -6.38 -11.28 -6.63
C VAL A 23 -6.80 -12.45 -5.73
N THR A 24 -7.08 -13.62 -6.30
CA THR A 24 -7.43 -14.83 -5.53
C THR A 24 -6.32 -15.22 -4.57
N PHE A 25 -5.07 -15.17 -5.01
CA PHE A 25 -3.90 -15.47 -4.19
C PHE A 25 -3.76 -14.47 -3.04
N LEU A 26 -3.81 -13.16 -3.33
CA LEU A 26 -3.71 -12.11 -2.33
C LEU A 26 -4.86 -12.18 -1.31
N GLY A 27 -6.10 -12.40 -1.76
CA GLY A 27 -7.26 -12.57 -0.89
C GLY A 27 -7.15 -13.77 0.06
N LYS A 28 -6.44 -14.84 -0.34
CA LYS A 28 -6.14 -15.99 0.54
C LYS A 28 -4.92 -15.78 1.43
N LYS A 29 -3.93 -15.01 0.96
CA LYS A 29 -2.63 -14.87 1.62
C LYS A 29 -2.60 -13.74 2.63
N LEU A 30 -3.11 -12.56 2.29
CA LEU A 30 -3.08 -11.37 3.15
C LEU A 30 -3.75 -11.60 4.52
N PRO A 31 -4.94 -12.24 4.63
CA PRO A 31 -5.56 -12.49 5.94
C PRO A 31 -4.77 -13.44 6.85
N LYS A 32 -3.85 -14.23 6.28
CA LYS A 32 -3.03 -15.20 7.01
C LYS A 32 -1.73 -14.62 7.52
N ILE A 33 -1.36 -13.41 7.10
CA ILE A 33 -0.13 -12.75 7.55
C ILE A 33 -0.44 -12.09 8.90
N PRO A 34 0.27 -12.45 9.99
CA PRO A 34 0.07 -11.82 11.28
C PRO A 34 0.39 -10.32 11.19
N MET A 35 -0.63 -9.49 11.41
CA MET A 35 -0.49 -8.05 11.47
C MET A 35 -0.22 -7.61 12.90
N ARG A 36 0.73 -6.67 13.06
CA ARG A 36 0.86 -5.90 14.30
C ARG A 36 -0.31 -4.92 14.41
N ARG A 37 -0.33 -4.11 15.47
CA ARG A 37 -1.32 -3.04 15.65
C ARG A 37 -1.43 -2.13 14.43
N PHE A 38 -0.32 -1.84 13.76
CA PHE A 38 -0.27 -1.03 12.55
C PHE A 38 0.18 -1.89 11.37
N GLY A 39 -0.53 -1.74 10.25
CA GLY A 39 -0.27 -2.47 9.01
C GLY A 39 -0.15 -1.52 7.83
N VAL A 40 0.85 -1.75 6.99
CA VAL A 40 1.00 -1.09 5.69
C VAL A 40 1.02 -2.18 4.62
N ILE A 41 0.12 -2.07 3.64
CA ILE A 41 0.07 -2.98 2.49
C ILE A 41 0.42 -2.18 1.25
N PHE A 42 1.56 -2.51 0.68
CA PHE A 42 2.06 -1.93 -0.54
C PHE A 42 1.58 -2.71 -1.77
N LEU A 43 0.93 -1.99 -2.68
CA LEU A 43 0.44 -2.47 -3.97
C LEU A 43 1.31 -1.84 -5.06
N GLY A 44 2.35 -2.57 -5.44
CA GLY A 44 3.30 -2.14 -6.47
C GLY A 44 2.69 -2.13 -7.85
N GLU A 45 2.90 -1.02 -8.53
CA GLU A 45 2.48 -0.82 -9.91
C GLU A 45 3.60 -0.31 -10.78
N ARG A 46 3.52 -0.65 -12.06
CA ARG A 46 4.19 0.08 -13.11
C ARG A 46 3.21 1.11 -13.71
N HIS A 47 3.68 2.33 -13.94
CA HIS A 47 2.87 3.38 -14.55
C HIS A 47 2.21 2.90 -15.85
N ASN A 48 0.89 3.05 -15.94
CA ASN A 48 0.05 2.67 -17.08
C ASN A 48 0.08 1.18 -17.46
N ASP A 49 0.47 0.29 -16.54
CA ASP A 49 0.36 -1.16 -16.76
C ASP A 49 -1.07 -1.64 -16.47
N PRO A 50 -1.81 -2.17 -17.47
CA PRO A 50 -3.21 -2.54 -17.28
C PRO A 50 -3.41 -3.70 -16.30
N LEU A 51 -2.43 -4.60 -16.19
CA LEU A 51 -2.52 -5.77 -15.32
C LEU A 51 -2.37 -5.37 -13.86
N ASP A 52 -1.40 -4.52 -13.54
CA ASP A 52 -1.23 -3.95 -12.20
C ASP A 52 -2.46 -3.13 -11.79
N GLN A 53 -2.98 -2.26 -12.65
CA GLN A 53 -4.18 -1.48 -12.38
C GLN A 53 -5.41 -2.37 -12.11
N ALA A 54 -5.58 -3.44 -12.88
CA ALA A 54 -6.68 -4.39 -12.68
C ALA A 54 -6.55 -5.15 -11.34
N VAL A 55 -5.34 -5.58 -10.97
CA VAL A 55 -5.08 -6.23 -9.68
C VAL A 55 -5.33 -5.27 -8.53
N THR A 56 -4.77 -4.06 -8.57
CA THR A 56 -4.95 -3.07 -7.50
C THR A 56 -6.40 -2.67 -7.35
N SER A 57 -7.11 -2.38 -8.45
CA SER A 57 -8.55 -2.09 -8.43
C SER A 57 -9.33 -3.21 -7.74
N ALA A 58 -9.09 -4.46 -8.14
CA ALA A 58 -9.80 -5.60 -7.57
C ALA A 58 -9.47 -5.85 -6.10
N VAL A 59 -8.21 -5.66 -5.68
CA VAL A 59 -7.81 -5.74 -4.26
C VAL A 59 -8.50 -4.65 -3.46
N LEU A 60 -8.57 -3.42 -3.97
CA LEU A 60 -9.18 -2.29 -3.27
C LEU A 60 -10.72 -2.28 -3.31
N LEU A 61 -11.36 -3.05 -4.19
CA LEU A 61 -12.82 -3.25 -4.18
C LEU A 61 -13.29 -4.09 -2.98
N ASN A 62 -12.50 -5.09 -2.58
CA ASN A 62 -12.82 -5.92 -1.42
C ASN A 62 -11.54 -6.29 -0.64
N PRO A 63 -10.86 -5.32 -0.02
CA PRO A 63 -9.60 -5.57 0.63
C PRO A 63 -9.82 -6.27 1.97
N PRO A 64 -8.87 -7.13 2.38
CA PRO A 64 -8.87 -7.67 3.72
C PRO A 64 -8.58 -6.55 4.74
N VAL A 65 -9.62 -6.08 5.41
CA VAL A 65 -9.51 -5.07 6.48
C VAL A 65 -9.31 -5.73 7.84
N MET A 66 -8.56 -5.09 8.73
CA MET A 66 -8.49 -5.51 10.14
C MET A 66 -9.77 -5.13 10.88
N LYS A 67 -10.25 -3.90 10.64
CA LYS A 67 -11.50 -3.34 11.17
C LYS A 67 -12.12 -2.37 10.15
N ALA A 68 -13.45 -2.36 10.08
CA ALA A 68 -14.17 -1.41 9.24
C ALA A 68 -13.90 0.04 9.70
N GLY A 69 -13.70 0.96 8.74
CA GLY A 69 -13.53 2.38 9.02
C GLY A 69 -12.18 2.78 9.62
N LEU A 70 -11.23 1.85 9.81
CA LEU A 70 -9.87 2.14 10.29
C LEU A 70 -8.80 2.01 9.20
N THR A 71 -9.23 1.93 7.94
CA THR A 71 -8.36 1.80 6.77
C THR A 71 -8.22 3.13 6.03
N ARG A 72 -7.02 3.43 5.53
CA ARG A 72 -6.78 4.51 4.55
C ARG A 72 -6.10 3.95 3.30
N VAL A 73 -6.42 4.53 2.14
CA VAL A 73 -5.70 4.26 0.89
C VAL A 73 -4.93 5.52 0.48
N ILE A 74 -3.66 5.36 0.16
CA ILE A 74 -2.77 6.43 -0.33
C ILE A 74 -2.33 6.07 -1.74
N PHE A 75 -2.54 6.99 -2.68
CA PHE A 75 -2.05 6.87 -4.05
C PHE A 75 -0.81 7.75 -4.25
N GLU A 76 0.27 7.18 -4.76
CA GLU A 76 1.36 7.93 -5.36
C GLU A 76 0.82 8.67 -6.59
N ARG A 77 1.30 9.90 -6.80
CA ARG A 77 0.88 10.74 -7.92
C ARG A 77 1.08 10.01 -9.26
N GLY A 78 0.10 10.11 -10.17
CA GLY A 78 0.18 9.46 -11.48
C GLY A 78 -0.17 7.96 -11.46
N LEU A 79 -0.43 7.39 -10.27
CA LEU A 79 -1.02 6.05 -10.09
C LEU A 79 -2.44 6.14 -9.50
N ASP A 80 -2.96 7.35 -9.34
CA ASP A 80 -4.33 7.65 -8.92
C ASP A 80 -5.37 7.42 -10.02
N ASN A 81 -4.96 7.10 -11.25
CA ASN A 81 -5.85 6.61 -12.30
C ASN A 81 -6.68 5.39 -11.84
N VAL A 82 -6.13 4.60 -10.92
CA VAL A 82 -6.83 3.48 -10.27
C VAL A 82 -7.95 3.96 -9.33
N ALA A 83 -7.78 5.12 -8.69
CA ALA A 83 -8.77 5.71 -7.79
C ALA A 83 -10.06 6.13 -8.52
N ALA A 84 -9.99 6.43 -9.82
CA ALA A 84 -11.17 6.74 -10.64
C ALA A 84 -12.16 5.55 -10.77
N TYR A 85 -11.70 4.32 -10.54
CA TYR A 85 -12.50 3.10 -10.69
C TYR A 85 -12.94 2.47 -9.37
N ILE A 86 -12.54 3.05 -8.23
CA ILE A 86 -12.94 2.57 -6.91
C ILE A 86 -13.96 3.58 -6.38
N PRO A 87 -15.28 3.32 -6.49
CA PRO A 87 -16.27 4.17 -5.85
C PRO A 87 -15.91 4.25 -4.37
N SER A 88 -15.72 5.49 -3.86
CA SER A 88 -15.14 5.80 -2.55
C SER A 88 -15.39 4.65 -1.56
N PRO A 89 -14.37 3.84 -1.24
CA PRO A 89 -14.61 2.59 -0.56
C PRO A 89 -15.29 2.90 0.77
N ALA A 90 -16.50 2.37 0.99
CA ALA A 90 -17.27 2.64 2.20
C ALA A 90 -16.50 2.28 3.50
N PHE A 91 -15.42 1.50 3.36
CA PHE A 91 -14.55 1.04 4.44
C PHE A 91 -13.28 1.89 4.65
N ALA A 92 -12.92 2.81 3.74
CA ALA A 92 -11.65 3.57 3.81
C ALA A 92 -11.73 4.99 3.24
N ASP A 93 -10.98 5.92 3.84
CA ASP A 93 -10.72 7.22 3.20
C ASP A 93 -9.53 7.15 2.24
N THR A 94 -9.55 7.98 1.20
CA THR A 94 -8.51 8.04 0.18
C THR A 94 -7.74 9.36 0.26
N ARG A 95 -6.43 9.28 0.00
CA ARG A 95 -5.55 10.44 -0.17
C ARG A 95 -4.64 10.22 -1.37
N VAL A 96 -4.32 11.29 -2.09
CA VAL A 96 -3.39 11.26 -3.22
C VAL A 96 -2.19 12.14 -2.88
N GLU A 97 -0.97 11.67 -3.17
CA GLU A 97 0.25 12.48 -3.11
C GLU A 97 0.09 13.70 -4.02
N PRO A 98 0.23 14.94 -3.51
CA PRO A 98 0.12 16.13 -4.35
C PRO A 98 1.26 16.21 -5.37
N MET A 99 0.97 16.84 -6.51
CA MET A 99 1.95 17.09 -7.58
C MET A 99 2.88 18.24 -7.19
N HIS A 100 3.92 17.94 -6.40
CA HIS A 100 5.00 18.87 -6.04
C HIS A 100 6.32 18.53 -6.76
N VAL A 101 7.15 19.53 -7.03
CA VAL A 101 8.51 19.30 -7.56
C VAL A 101 9.42 18.85 -6.41
N LEU A 102 9.39 17.54 -6.12
CA LEU A 102 10.18 16.88 -5.08
C LEU A 102 11.12 15.85 -5.70
N SER A 103 12.30 15.67 -5.10
CA SER A 103 13.20 14.56 -5.41
C SER A 103 12.58 13.23 -5.01
N ALA A 104 12.99 12.12 -5.62
CA ALA A 104 12.48 10.78 -5.30
C ALA A 104 12.52 10.47 -3.79
N LYS A 105 13.66 10.73 -3.15
CA LYS A 105 13.81 10.56 -1.69
C LYS A 105 12.84 11.42 -0.88
N ALA A 106 12.63 12.68 -1.27
CA ALA A 106 11.70 13.57 -0.58
C ALA A 106 10.24 13.10 -0.75
N ARG A 107 9.91 12.50 -1.90
CA ARG A 107 8.60 11.87 -2.13
C ARG A 107 8.37 10.65 -1.25
N SER A 108 9.36 9.76 -1.18
CA SER A 108 9.35 8.61 -0.27
C SER A 108 9.12 9.05 1.20
N SER A 109 9.76 10.15 1.62
CA SER A 109 9.51 10.74 2.94
C SER A 109 8.12 11.34 3.10
N TYR A 110 7.60 12.01 2.06
CA TYR A 110 6.25 12.59 2.08
C TYR A 110 5.17 11.52 2.19
N ILE A 111 5.26 10.43 1.43
CA ILE A 111 4.30 9.31 1.54
C ILE A 111 4.40 8.66 2.92
N ALA A 112 5.62 8.50 3.46
CA ALA A 112 5.79 8.03 4.85
C ALA A 112 5.13 8.96 5.88
N ASP A 113 5.14 10.28 5.66
CA ASP A 113 4.40 11.24 6.48
C ASP A 113 2.90 11.07 6.40
N MET A 114 2.36 10.82 5.20
CA MET A 114 0.94 10.54 5.03
C MET A 114 0.50 9.26 5.74
N ILE A 115 1.36 8.23 5.77
CA ILE A 115 1.12 6.98 6.52
C ILE A 115 1.15 7.27 8.04
N LEU A 116 2.17 8.01 8.50
CA LEU A 116 2.30 8.37 9.91
C LEU A 116 1.09 9.16 10.40
N ASP A 117 0.68 10.18 9.65
CA ASP A 117 -0.51 10.98 9.91
C ASP A 117 -1.78 10.13 10.01
N ALA A 118 -1.94 9.14 9.12
CA ALA A 118 -3.05 8.19 9.18
C ALA A 118 -3.10 7.46 10.53
N PHE A 119 -1.95 6.97 11.00
CA PHE A 119 -1.84 6.21 12.24
C PHE A 119 -1.99 7.08 13.49
N THR A 120 -1.38 8.27 13.52
CA THR A 120 -1.30 9.08 14.73
C THR A 120 -2.46 10.05 14.88
N ASN A 121 -2.91 10.66 13.78
CA ASN A 121 -3.86 11.78 13.81
C ASN A 121 -5.27 11.36 13.38
N HIS A 122 -5.40 10.29 12.59
CA HIS A 122 -6.69 9.82 12.08
C HIS A 122 -7.14 8.47 12.63
N GLY A 123 -6.38 7.89 13.58
CA GLY A 123 -6.73 6.64 14.24
C GLY A 123 -6.84 5.45 13.29
N ARG A 124 -6.17 5.50 12.13
CA ARG A 124 -6.10 4.37 11.20
C ARG A 124 -5.16 3.31 11.76
N ASP A 125 -5.43 2.06 11.45
CA ASP A 125 -4.57 0.93 11.81
C ASP A 125 -4.05 0.19 10.57
N LEU A 126 -4.70 0.38 9.42
CA LEU A 126 -4.31 -0.18 8.14
C LEU A 126 -4.17 0.91 7.07
N VAL A 127 -3.05 0.90 6.34
CA VAL A 127 -2.85 1.77 5.19
C VAL A 127 -2.50 0.95 3.95
N TYR A 128 -3.26 1.09 2.88
CA TYR A 128 -2.89 0.64 1.55
C TYR A 128 -2.12 1.75 0.84
N VAL A 129 -1.02 1.40 0.18
CA VAL A 129 -0.21 2.35 -0.59
C VAL A 129 -0.07 1.83 -2.01
N VAL A 130 -0.60 2.57 -2.97
CA VAL A 130 -0.43 2.32 -4.41
C VAL A 130 0.75 3.17 -4.87
N CYS A 131 1.89 2.56 -5.16
CA CYS A 131 3.11 3.28 -5.53
C CYS A 131 3.98 2.47 -6.50
N GLY A 132 5.01 3.11 -7.07
CA GLY A 132 5.98 2.39 -7.89
C GLY A 132 6.72 1.32 -7.10
N SER A 133 6.93 0.13 -7.66
CA SER A 133 7.55 -1.00 -6.92
C SER A 133 8.91 -0.68 -6.30
N ALA A 134 9.75 0.09 -7.00
CA ALA A 134 11.04 0.56 -6.49
C ALA A 134 10.92 1.55 -5.32
N HIS A 135 9.82 2.30 -5.23
CA HIS A 135 9.58 3.29 -4.18
C HIS A 135 9.17 2.66 -2.83
N ALA A 136 8.58 1.46 -2.87
CA ALA A 136 8.05 0.78 -1.69
C ALA A 136 9.08 0.65 -0.55
N MET A 137 10.28 0.19 -0.90
CA MET A 137 11.33 -0.03 0.10
C MET A 137 11.88 1.28 0.66
N GLU A 138 11.91 2.35 -0.14
CA GLU A 138 12.32 3.67 0.33
C GLU A 138 11.30 4.25 1.32
N ILE A 139 10.01 4.09 1.05
CA ILE A 139 8.92 4.49 1.95
C ILE A 139 9.01 3.70 3.25
N PHE A 140 9.18 2.38 3.19
CA PHE A 140 9.38 1.53 4.37
C PHE A 140 10.54 2.02 5.23
N HIS A 141 11.73 2.19 4.64
CA HIS A 141 12.91 2.65 5.37
C HIS A 141 12.73 4.06 5.96
N SER A 142 12.01 4.94 5.26
CA SER A 142 11.68 6.27 5.76
C SER A 142 10.74 6.19 6.96
N LEU A 143 9.69 5.37 6.88
CA LEU A 143 8.72 5.18 7.95
C LEU A 143 9.35 4.51 9.18
N ASP A 144 10.14 3.46 8.99
CA ASP A 144 10.78 2.70 10.08
C ASP A 144 11.78 3.52 10.91
N LYS A 145 12.35 4.57 10.30
CA LYS A 145 13.21 5.53 11.01
C LYS A 145 12.44 6.50 11.90
N ARG A 146 11.14 6.67 11.67
CA ARG A 146 10.34 7.79 12.18
C ARG A 146 9.20 7.32 13.08
N PHE A 147 8.62 6.16 12.79
CA PHE A 147 7.48 5.65 13.51
C PHE A 147 7.93 4.93 14.79
N GLY A 148 7.50 5.45 15.94
CA GLY A 148 7.88 4.93 17.25
C GLY A 148 7.18 3.63 17.66
N HIS A 149 6.36 3.04 16.79
CA HIS A 149 5.59 1.83 17.08
C HIS A 149 5.91 0.70 16.12
N ALA A 150 5.78 -0.54 16.59
CA ALA A 150 5.96 -1.70 15.75
C ALA A 150 4.82 -1.85 14.74
N PHE A 151 5.17 -2.09 13.47
CA PHE A 151 4.22 -2.22 12.36
C PHE A 151 4.61 -3.39 11.44
N THR A 152 3.64 -3.90 10.69
CA THR A 152 3.86 -4.89 9.63
C THR A 152 3.81 -4.19 8.27
N TYR A 153 4.81 -4.41 7.43
CA TYR A 153 4.90 -3.88 6.08
C TYR A 153 4.82 -5.03 5.08
N ILE A 154 3.74 -5.13 4.32
CA ILE A 154 3.53 -6.19 3.32
C ILE A 154 3.72 -5.59 1.94
N TYR A 155 4.54 -6.20 1.09
CA TYR A 155 4.75 -5.68 -0.27
C TYR A 155 4.48 -6.70 -1.37
N LYS A 156 3.64 -6.27 -2.32
CA LYS A 156 3.43 -6.85 -3.66
C LYS A 156 4.20 -5.98 -4.66
N MET A 157 5.14 -6.57 -5.39
CA MET A 157 5.85 -5.91 -6.49
C MET A 157 4.93 -5.74 -7.73
N SER A 158 5.39 -5.06 -8.76
CA SER A 158 4.70 -5.02 -10.06
C SER A 158 4.62 -6.41 -10.68
N SER A 159 3.56 -6.65 -11.44
CA SER A 159 3.38 -7.88 -12.22
C SER A 159 4.40 -8.03 -13.35
N THR A 160 5.08 -6.93 -13.72
CA THR A 160 6.04 -6.86 -14.83
C THR A 160 7.51 -6.88 -14.40
N GLU A 161 7.77 -6.85 -13.09
CA GLU A 161 9.12 -7.00 -12.49
C GLU A 161 9.42 -8.44 -12.06
#